data_AF-A0A372QW13-F1
#
_entry.id   AF-A0A372QW13-F1
#
_cell.length_a   1.000
_cell.length_b   1.000
_cell.length_c   1.000
_cell.angle_alpha   90.00
_cell.angle_beta   90.00
_cell.angle_gamma   90.00
#
_symmetry.space_group_name_H-M   'P 1'
#
loop_
_entity.id
_entity.type
_entity.pdbx_description
1 polymer ?
#
loop_
_entity_poly.entity_id
_entity_poly.type
_entity_poly.pdbx_seq_one_letter_code
_entity_poly.pdbx_strand_id
1 'polypeptide(L)'
;AAKEKKAVHQKEVNSKKQAEKERKESEEWSVGAKDTSKKEAQRLRKEALLAKKNEAAKLLEQEEKELSKYKPVLKLTKKSGEERTQKIEQEATERREIPEFSASNIDDALDLLENNGGGSPTSAANIERHPERRFKAAFRAYEEQEMPKLRKENPGLRYAQLHNLLYENFKKSPDNPFNQTNVLRYNASKNEERDLIETTRKNIEERLRV
;
A
#
# COMPACT_ATOMS: atom_id res chain seq x y z
N ALA A 1 46.17 -44.57 -1.93
CA ALA A 1 44.95 -44.29 -1.14
C ALA A 1 45.18 -43.40 0.10
N ALA A 2 45.75 -43.88 1.22
CA ALA A 2 45.80 -43.09 2.46
C ALA A 2 46.78 -41.89 2.44
N LYS A 3 47.93 -42.02 1.76
CA LYS A 3 48.90 -40.93 1.58
C LYS A 3 48.36 -39.82 0.65
N GLU A 4 47.59 -40.19 -0.37
CA GLU A 4 46.95 -39.24 -1.30
C GLU A 4 45.84 -38.43 -0.61
N LYS A 5 45.02 -39.07 0.24
CA LYS A 5 44.01 -38.36 1.04
C LYS A 5 44.65 -37.34 2.00
N LYS A 6 45.78 -37.70 2.62
CA LYS A 6 46.56 -36.74 3.45
C LYS A 6 47.15 -35.61 2.61
N ALA A 7 47.63 -35.88 1.40
CA ALA A 7 48.16 -34.86 0.50
C ALA A 7 47.08 -33.89 -0.02
N VAL A 8 45.87 -34.38 -0.34
CA VAL A 8 44.73 -33.53 -0.73
C VAL A 8 44.30 -32.63 0.43
N HIS A 9 44.19 -33.18 1.64
CA HIS A 9 43.85 -32.40 2.83
C HIS A 9 44.90 -31.33 3.14
N GLN A 10 46.19 -31.66 3.03
CA GLN A 10 47.27 -30.68 3.22
C GLN A 10 47.24 -29.55 2.18
N LYS A 11 46.89 -29.86 0.91
CA LYS A 11 46.70 -28.85 -0.14
C LYS A 11 45.51 -27.94 0.16
N GLU A 12 44.40 -28.49 0.63
CA GLU A 12 43.22 -27.70 1.01
C GLU A 12 43.51 -26.77 2.20
N VAL A 13 44.22 -27.28 3.22
CA VAL A 13 44.67 -26.48 4.37
C VAL A 13 45.62 -25.37 3.93
N ASN A 14 46.56 -25.65 3.03
CA ASN A 14 47.48 -24.65 2.52
C ASN A 14 46.77 -23.59 1.65
N SER A 15 45.80 -23.99 0.82
CA SER A 15 44.98 -23.07 0.01
C SER A 15 44.12 -22.16 0.89
N LYS A 16 43.52 -22.70 1.96
CA LYS A 16 42.79 -21.89 2.96
C LYS A 16 43.71 -20.88 3.66
N LYS A 17 44.91 -21.31 4.06
CA LYS A 17 45.93 -20.42 4.64
C LYS A 17 46.40 -19.33 3.67
N GLN A 18 46.51 -19.65 2.38
CA GLN A 18 46.85 -18.65 1.35
C GLN A 18 45.70 -17.65 1.17
N ALA A 19 44.46 -18.11 1.06
CA ALA A 19 43.29 -17.24 0.96
C ALA A 19 43.13 -16.32 2.19
N GLU A 20 43.44 -16.80 3.40
CA GLU A 20 43.44 -15.97 4.61
C GLU A 20 44.56 -14.92 4.62
N LYS A 21 45.74 -15.25 4.09
CA LYS A 21 46.84 -14.28 3.94
C LYS A 21 46.52 -13.22 2.89
N GLU A 22 46.00 -13.62 1.74
CA GLU A 22 45.58 -12.69 0.68
C GLU A 22 44.45 -11.77 1.16
N ARG A 23 43.51 -12.27 1.97
CA ARG A 23 42.50 -11.43 2.62
C ARG A 23 43.12 -10.40 3.56
N LYS A 24 44.01 -10.83 4.46
CA LYS A 24 44.69 -9.93 5.41
C LYS A 24 45.56 -8.90 4.69
N GLU A 25 46.31 -9.32 3.67
CA GLU A 25 47.08 -8.40 2.83
C GLU A 25 46.16 -7.42 2.11
N SER A 26 45.03 -7.86 1.54
CA SER A 26 44.07 -6.94 0.92
C SER A 26 43.45 -5.95 1.90
N GLU A 27 43.19 -6.36 3.14
CA GLU A 27 42.72 -5.48 4.22
C GLU A 27 43.80 -4.46 4.60
N GLU A 28 45.06 -4.88 4.77
CA GLU A 28 46.20 -4.01 5.07
C GLU A 28 46.46 -2.99 3.94
N TRP A 29 46.38 -3.41 2.67
CA TRP A 29 46.50 -2.52 1.52
C TRP A 29 45.28 -1.61 1.32
N SER A 30 44.12 -1.94 1.87
CA SER A 30 42.88 -1.14 1.80
C SER A 30 42.87 0.04 2.78
N VAL A 31 43.64 -0.01 3.88
CA VAL A 31 43.67 1.03 4.94
C VAL A 31 44.16 2.41 4.45
N GLY A 32 44.77 2.51 3.26
CA GLY A 32 45.20 3.77 2.65
C GLY A 32 44.41 4.21 1.40
N ALA A 33 43.43 3.43 0.97
CA ALA A 33 42.66 3.72 -0.24
C ALA A 33 41.70 4.89 -0.01
N LYS A 34 41.67 5.86 -0.93
CA LYS A 34 40.71 6.98 -0.89
C LYS A 34 39.29 6.41 -0.91
N ASP A 35 38.43 6.93 -0.04
CA ASP A 35 37.04 6.50 0.08
C ASP A 35 36.24 6.81 -1.21
N THR A 36 36.21 5.85 -2.15
CA THR A 36 35.43 5.89 -3.40
C THR A 36 34.04 5.29 -3.22
N SER A 37 33.70 4.79 -2.03
CA SER A 37 32.44 4.10 -1.71
C SER A 37 31.22 4.92 -2.11
N LYS A 38 31.26 6.24 -1.87
CA LYS A 38 30.16 7.15 -2.26
C LYS A 38 30.01 7.27 -3.79
N LYS A 39 31.12 7.26 -4.54
CA LYS A 39 31.12 7.33 -6.01
C LYS A 39 30.68 6.00 -6.63
N GLU A 40 31.10 4.88 -6.06
CA GLU A 40 30.72 3.53 -6.48
C GLU A 40 29.24 3.24 -6.17
N ALA A 41 28.75 3.61 -4.99
CA ALA A 41 27.33 3.50 -4.64
C ALA A 41 26.45 4.35 -5.58
N GLN A 42 26.90 5.54 -5.98
CA GLN A 42 26.19 6.37 -6.97
C GLN A 42 26.22 5.76 -8.38
N ARG A 43 27.34 5.16 -8.80
CA ARG A 43 27.43 4.48 -10.10
C ARG A 43 26.54 3.24 -10.13
N LEU A 44 26.58 2.41 -9.09
CA LEU A 44 25.75 1.22 -8.96
C LEU A 44 24.24 1.57 -8.97
N ARG A 45 23.84 2.65 -8.29
CA ARG A 45 22.45 3.16 -8.34
C ARG A 45 22.06 3.61 -9.75
N LYS A 46 22.95 4.30 -10.47
CA LYS A 46 22.69 4.75 -11.84
C LYS A 46 22.60 3.57 -12.82
N GLU A 47 23.47 2.58 -12.67
CA GLU A 47 23.47 1.37 -13.49
C GLU A 47 22.22 0.52 -13.24
N ALA A 48 21.80 0.36 -11.97
CA ALA A 48 20.56 -0.32 -11.64
C ALA A 48 19.31 0.40 -12.20
N LEU A 49 19.29 1.73 -12.15
CA LEU A 49 18.21 2.52 -12.75
C LEU A 49 18.19 2.41 -14.27
N LEU A 50 19.36 2.39 -14.92
CA LEU A 50 19.48 2.24 -16.36
C LEU A 50 19.02 0.84 -16.80
N ALA A 51 19.41 -0.21 -16.07
CA ALA A 51 18.96 -1.58 -16.31
C ALA A 51 17.43 -1.69 -16.18
N LYS A 52 16.85 -1.14 -15.10
CA LYS A 52 15.39 -1.15 -14.89
C LYS A 52 14.63 -0.39 -15.99
N LYS A 53 15.19 0.73 -16.48
CA LYS A 53 14.60 1.48 -17.59
C LYS A 53 14.66 0.72 -18.91
N ASN A 54 15.77 0.04 -19.19
CA ASN A 54 15.92 -0.76 -20.40
C ASN A 54 14.97 -1.96 -20.41
N GLU A 55 14.77 -2.62 -19.26
CA GLU A 55 13.80 -3.70 -19.12
C GLU A 55 12.35 -3.21 -19.32
N ALA A 56 11.98 -2.07 -18.71
CA ALA A 56 10.66 -1.47 -18.90
C ALA A 56 10.41 -1.06 -20.36
N ALA A 57 11.40 -0.47 -21.03
CA ALA A 57 11.29 -0.10 -22.44
C ALA A 57 11.11 -1.32 -23.34
N LYS A 58 11.81 -2.43 -23.06
CA LYS A 58 11.66 -3.68 -23.80
C LYS A 58 10.28 -4.30 -23.62
N LEU A 59 9.71 -4.22 -22.42
CA LEU A 59 8.37 -4.72 -22.12
C LEU A 59 7.30 -3.87 -22.84
N LEU A 60 7.44 -2.55 -22.82
CA LEU A 60 6.56 -1.63 -23.54
C LEU A 60 6.60 -1.89 -25.05
N GLU A 61 7.78 -2.09 -25.65
CA GLU A 61 7.89 -2.40 -27.07
C GLU A 61 7.24 -3.76 -27.43
N GLN A 62 7.25 -4.73 -26.51
CA GLN A 62 6.50 -5.98 -26.67
C GLN A 62 4.99 -5.73 -26.62
N GLU A 63 4.52 -4.92 -25.66
CA GLU A 63 3.10 -4.53 -25.55
C GLU A 63 2.63 -3.78 -26.81
N GLU A 64 3.40 -2.82 -27.32
CA GLU A 64 3.09 -2.08 -28.55
C GLU A 64 3.05 -3.00 -29.78
N LYS A 65 3.97 -3.97 -29.87
CA LYS A 65 3.95 -4.98 -30.95
C LYS A 65 2.72 -5.87 -30.87
N GLU A 66 2.30 -6.30 -29.68
CA GLU A 66 1.06 -7.07 -29.53
C GLU A 66 -0.17 -6.22 -29.83
N LEU A 67 -0.25 -4.98 -29.34
CA LEU A 67 -1.33 -4.04 -29.64
C LEU A 67 -1.45 -3.73 -31.13
N SER A 68 -0.33 -3.59 -31.85
CA SER A 68 -0.33 -3.32 -33.30
C SER A 68 -0.85 -4.50 -34.14
N LYS A 69 -0.79 -5.74 -33.63
CA LYS A 69 -1.38 -6.92 -34.29
C LYS A 69 -2.91 -6.94 -34.20
N TYR A 70 -3.49 -6.27 -33.20
CA TYR A 70 -4.93 -6.12 -33.04
C TYR A 70 -5.43 -4.84 -33.73
N LYS A 71 -5.40 -4.80 -35.07
CA LYS A 71 -6.20 -3.82 -35.82
C LYS A 71 -7.69 -4.13 -35.60
N PRO A 72 -8.52 -3.21 -35.11
CA PRO A 72 -9.95 -3.45 -34.96
C PRO A 72 -10.60 -3.51 -36.35
N VAL A 73 -10.90 -4.73 -36.81
CA VAL A 73 -11.72 -4.96 -37.99
C VAL A 73 -13.19 -4.73 -37.60
N LEU A 74 -13.63 -3.47 -37.58
CA LEU A 74 -15.06 -3.16 -37.51
C LEU A 74 -15.71 -3.47 -38.88
N LYS A 75 -16.19 -4.71 -39.06
CA LYS A 75 -17.16 -5.03 -40.11
C LYS A 75 -18.56 -4.64 -39.64
N LEU A 76 -18.99 -3.45 -40.05
CA LEU A 76 -20.33 -2.93 -39.82
C LEU A 76 -21.35 -3.67 -40.71
N THR A 77 -22.05 -4.66 -40.17
CA THR A 77 -23.20 -5.30 -40.82
C THR A 77 -24.47 -4.48 -40.56
N LYS A 78 -24.94 -3.77 -41.58
CA LYS A 78 -26.09 -2.83 -41.55
C LYS A 78 -27.47 -3.51 -41.49
N LYS A 79 -27.66 -4.53 -40.65
CA LYS A 79 -28.97 -5.21 -40.52
C LYS A 79 -29.51 -5.32 -39.08
N SER A 80 -28.83 -4.73 -38.11
CA SER A 80 -29.25 -4.67 -36.69
C SER A 80 -29.46 -3.24 -36.17
N GLY A 81 -29.50 -2.25 -37.08
CA GLY A 81 -29.61 -0.84 -36.73
C GLY A 81 -30.96 -0.50 -36.10
N GLU A 82 -32.06 -0.97 -36.69
CA GLU A 82 -33.43 -0.56 -36.32
C GLU A 82 -33.86 -1.09 -34.95
N GLU A 83 -33.52 -2.34 -34.60
CA GLU A 83 -33.78 -2.88 -33.26
C GLU A 83 -32.90 -2.23 -32.18
N ARG A 84 -31.68 -1.82 -32.55
CA ARG A 84 -30.78 -1.10 -31.64
C ARG A 84 -31.22 0.34 -31.44
N THR A 85 -31.70 1.03 -32.48
CA THR A 85 -32.22 2.39 -32.36
C THR A 85 -33.50 2.42 -31.54
N GLN A 86 -34.40 1.45 -31.70
CA GLN A 86 -35.61 1.35 -30.87
C GLN A 86 -35.30 1.08 -29.39
N LYS A 87 -34.30 0.24 -29.09
CA LYS A 87 -33.83 0.04 -27.71
C LYS A 87 -33.19 1.30 -27.12
N ILE A 88 -32.37 2.01 -27.90
CA ILE A 88 -31.74 3.27 -27.48
C ILE A 88 -32.80 4.35 -27.25
N GLU A 89 -33.85 4.40 -28.08
CA GLU A 89 -34.94 5.37 -27.96
C GLU A 89 -35.85 5.05 -26.77
N GLN A 90 -36.14 3.78 -26.50
CA GLN A 90 -36.83 3.34 -25.28
C GLN A 90 -36.01 3.68 -24.01
N GLU A 91 -34.70 3.41 -24.03
CA GLU A 91 -33.77 3.73 -22.95
C GLU A 91 -33.55 5.25 -22.76
N ALA A 92 -33.79 6.06 -23.80
CA ALA A 92 -33.78 7.52 -23.74
C ALA A 92 -35.11 8.11 -23.23
N THR A 93 -36.24 7.44 -23.50
CA THR A 93 -37.56 7.82 -22.96
C THR A 93 -37.74 7.43 -21.49
N GLU A 94 -37.07 6.37 -21.03
CA GLU A 94 -36.83 6.15 -19.61
C GLU A 94 -35.85 7.22 -19.13
N ARG A 95 -36.38 8.37 -18.69
CA ARG A 95 -35.61 9.38 -17.97
C ARG A 95 -34.95 8.71 -16.78
N ARG A 96 -33.70 8.28 -16.93
CA ARG A 96 -32.82 7.98 -15.81
C ARG A 96 -32.75 9.27 -15.02
N GLU A 97 -33.35 9.30 -13.85
CA GLU A 97 -33.10 10.33 -12.86
C GLU A 97 -31.60 10.23 -12.56
N ILE A 98 -30.80 11.08 -13.22
CA ILE A 98 -29.38 11.15 -12.94
C ILE A 98 -29.30 11.79 -11.56
N PRO A 99 -28.85 11.06 -10.53
CA PRO A 99 -28.75 11.65 -9.20
C PRO A 99 -27.76 12.81 -9.27
N GLU A 100 -28.23 14.00 -8.90
CA GLU A 100 -27.41 15.19 -8.79
C GLU A 100 -26.78 15.20 -7.39
N PHE A 101 -25.47 15.39 -7.34
CA PHE A 101 -24.72 15.48 -6.09
C PHE A 101 -23.97 16.82 -6.05
N SER A 102 -23.97 17.47 -4.90
CA SER A 102 -23.25 18.73 -4.68
C SER A 102 -22.29 18.60 -3.52
N ALA A 103 -21.03 19.01 -3.75
CA ALA A 103 -20.01 19.12 -2.71
C ALA A 103 -19.71 20.60 -2.45
N SER A 104 -19.99 21.07 -1.23
CA SER A 104 -19.63 22.43 -0.81
C SER A 104 -18.21 22.52 -0.23
N ASN A 105 -17.69 21.42 0.33
CA ASN A 105 -16.38 21.37 0.97
C ASN A 105 -15.39 20.54 0.16
N ILE A 106 -14.09 20.72 0.43
CA ILE A 106 -13.02 19.94 -0.21
C ILE A 106 -13.16 18.45 0.14
N ASP A 107 -13.47 18.14 1.40
CA ASP A 107 -13.65 16.74 1.85
C ASP A 107 -14.85 16.08 1.17
N ASP A 108 -15.96 16.82 1.00
CA ASP A 108 -17.14 16.35 0.27
C ASP A 108 -16.85 16.11 -1.22
N ALA A 109 -16.02 16.95 -1.83
CA ALA A 109 -15.60 16.79 -3.23
C ALA A 109 -14.65 15.59 -3.42
N LEU A 110 -13.79 15.34 -2.43
CA LEU A 110 -12.94 14.16 -2.39
C LEU A 110 -13.78 12.89 -2.25
N ASP A 111 -14.73 12.85 -1.32
CA ASP A 111 -15.63 11.70 -1.12
C ASP A 111 -16.44 11.37 -2.39
N LEU A 112 -16.94 12.40 -3.10
CA LEU A 112 -17.65 12.25 -4.37
C LEU A 112 -16.76 11.67 -5.48
N LEU A 113 -15.52 12.14 -5.58
CA LEU A 113 -14.54 11.65 -6.55
C LEU A 113 -14.08 10.24 -6.22
N GLU A 114 -13.91 9.93 -4.93
CA GLU A 114 -13.56 8.60 -4.44
C GLU A 114 -14.67 7.57 -4.70
N ASN A 115 -15.93 7.98 -4.60
CA ASN A 115 -17.07 7.11 -4.88
C ASN A 115 -17.28 6.85 -6.39
N ASN A 116 -16.98 7.83 -7.25
CA ASN A 116 -17.15 7.74 -8.71
C ASN A 116 -15.88 7.32 -9.48
N GLY A 117 -14.69 7.58 -8.95
CA GLY A 117 -13.41 7.30 -9.57
C GLY A 117 -12.98 5.87 -9.31
N GLY A 118 -12.78 5.07 -10.37
CA GLY A 118 -12.41 3.64 -10.29
C GLY A 118 -11.07 3.30 -9.60
N GLY A 119 -10.43 4.25 -8.93
CA GLY A 119 -9.33 4.04 -7.98
C GLY A 119 -9.79 4.46 -6.58
N SER A 120 -10.53 3.58 -5.91
CA SER A 120 -11.38 3.95 -4.77
C SER A 120 -10.67 3.75 -3.42
N PRO A 121 -10.81 4.71 -2.48
CA PRO A 121 -10.58 4.45 -1.07
C PRO A 121 -11.78 3.80 -0.32
N THR A 122 -13.00 3.80 -0.85
CA THR A 122 -14.11 2.91 -0.40
C THR A 122 -13.93 1.44 -0.80
N SER A 123 -12.81 1.11 -1.41
CA SER A 123 -12.43 -0.24 -1.79
C SER A 123 -12.07 -1.05 -0.55
N ALA A 124 -12.16 -2.38 -0.66
CA ALA A 124 -11.69 -3.35 0.34
C ALA A 124 -10.29 -3.04 0.96
N ALA A 125 -9.50 -2.17 0.32
CA ALA A 125 -8.21 -1.68 0.76
C ALA A 125 -8.22 -0.70 1.96
N ASN A 126 -9.26 0.12 2.17
CA ASN A 126 -9.32 1.01 3.36
C ASN A 126 -10.22 0.49 4.47
N ILE A 127 -10.77 -0.70 4.29
CA ILE A 127 -11.46 -1.39 5.36
C ILE A 127 -10.41 -1.95 6.29
N GLU A 128 -10.41 -1.50 7.53
CA GLU A 128 -9.46 -1.92 8.54
C GLU A 128 -9.84 -3.32 9.03
N ARG A 129 -9.10 -4.32 8.56
CA ARG A 129 -9.26 -5.73 8.95
C ARG A 129 -8.54 -6.07 10.25
N HIS A 130 -7.53 -5.28 10.64
CA HIS A 130 -6.68 -5.56 11.79
C HIS A 130 -6.53 -4.32 12.70
N PRO A 131 -7.62 -3.87 13.33
CA PRO A 131 -7.60 -2.74 14.26
C PRO A 131 -6.61 -2.96 15.42
N GLU A 132 -6.39 -4.20 15.85
CA GLU A 132 -5.41 -4.59 16.87
C GLU A 132 -3.98 -4.11 16.56
N ARG A 133 -3.58 -4.12 15.28
CA ARG A 133 -2.22 -3.71 14.87
C ARG A 133 -2.03 -2.20 15.00
N ARG A 134 -3.08 -1.43 14.73
CA ARG A 134 -3.05 0.05 14.82
C ARG A 134 -3.34 0.54 16.23
N PHE A 135 -4.06 -0.24 17.03
CA PHE A 135 -4.39 0.09 18.42
C PHE A 135 -3.16 0.49 19.23
N LYS A 136 -2.06 -0.27 19.13
CA LYS A 136 -0.81 0.04 19.85
C LYS A 136 -0.19 1.37 19.42
N ALA A 137 -0.22 1.68 18.12
CA ALA A 137 0.33 2.93 17.60
C ALA A 137 -0.56 4.13 17.98
N ALA A 138 -1.88 3.98 17.82
CA ALA A 138 -2.86 5.00 18.18
C ALA A 138 -2.85 5.28 19.70
N PHE A 139 -2.78 4.23 20.54
CA PHE A 139 -2.70 4.39 21.98
C PHE A 139 -1.43 5.13 22.40
N ARG A 140 -0.28 4.84 21.78
CA ARG A 140 0.96 5.57 22.04
C ARG A 140 0.87 7.04 21.64
N ALA A 141 0.29 7.34 20.48
CA ALA A 141 0.08 8.72 20.04
C ALA A 141 -0.83 9.49 21.01
N TYR A 142 -1.89 8.84 21.49
CA TYR A 142 -2.80 9.39 22.50
C TYR A 142 -2.10 9.58 23.85
N GLU A 143 -1.28 8.62 24.29
CA GLU A 143 -0.48 8.72 25.51
C GLU A 143 0.45 9.92 25.49
N GLU A 144 1.18 10.14 24.39
CA GLU A 144 2.13 11.25 24.27
C GLU A 144 1.42 12.63 24.34
N GLN A 145 0.18 12.73 23.86
CA GLN A 145 -0.59 13.98 23.86
C GLN A 145 -1.32 14.25 25.19
N GLU A 146 -1.92 13.22 25.78
CA GLU A 146 -2.83 13.36 26.92
C GLU A 146 -2.13 13.15 28.28
N MET A 147 -1.05 12.37 28.35
CA MET A 147 -0.34 12.16 29.63
C MET A 147 0.12 13.44 30.32
N PRO A 148 0.64 14.46 29.61
CA PRO A 148 1.00 15.74 30.24
C PRO A 148 -0.20 16.49 30.81
N LYS A 149 -1.39 16.37 30.18
CA LYS A 149 -2.64 16.98 30.66
C LYS A 149 -3.12 16.27 31.91
N LEU A 150 -3.18 14.93 31.85
CA LEU A 150 -3.62 14.08 32.95
C LEU A 150 -2.76 14.23 34.22
N ARG A 151 -1.43 14.40 34.05
CA ARG A 151 -0.51 14.68 35.16
C ARG A 151 -0.72 16.04 35.81
N LYS A 152 -1.15 17.04 35.05
CA LYS A 152 -1.47 18.38 35.59
C LYS A 152 -2.79 18.39 36.34
N GLU A 153 -3.79 17.67 35.82
CA GLU A 153 -5.10 17.55 36.45
C GLU A 153 -5.06 16.69 37.72
N ASN A 154 -4.24 15.64 37.72
CA ASN A 154 -4.14 14.69 38.82
C ASN A 154 -2.69 14.58 39.34
N PRO A 155 -2.15 15.64 40.00
CA PRO A 155 -0.75 15.68 40.43
C PRO A 155 -0.39 14.70 41.57
N GLY A 156 -1.34 13.91 42.08
CA GLY A 156 -1.11 12.92 43.14
C GLY A 156 -1.19 11.45 42.71
N LEU A 157 -1.59 11.16 41.46
CA LEU A 157 -1.73 9.77 41.00
C LEU A 157 -0.39 9.21 40.52
N ARG A 158 -0.15 7.92 40.82
CA ARG A 158 1.01 7.19 40.30
C ARG A 158 0.87 6.99 38.79
N TYR A 159 1.99 6.94 38.06
CA TYR A 159 2.01 6.69 36.62
C TYR A 159 1.13 5.51 36.18
N ALA A 160 1.14 4.39 36.90
CA ALA A 160 0.30 3.23 36.59
C ALA A 160 -1.22 3.53 36.68
N GLN A 161 -1.63 4.39 37.62
CA GLN A 161 -3.03 4.80 37.77
C GLN A 161 -3.43 5.76 36.66
N LEU A 162 -2.55 6.71 36.30
CA LEU A 162 -2.77 7.62 35.18
C LEU A 162 -2.86 6.85 33.85
N HIS A 163 -1.97 5.88 33.64
CA HIS A 163 -2.00 5.03 32.44
C HIS A 163 -3.29 4.22 32.36
N ASN A 164 -3.80 3.68 33.48
CA ASN A 164 -5.10 2.99 33.50
C ASN A 164 -6.26 3.94 33.16
N LEU A 165 -6.28 5.15 33.73
CA LEU A 165 -7.31 6.15 33.44
C LEU A 165 -7.24 6.59 31.97
N LEU A 166 -6.04 6.81 31.45
CA LEU A 166 -5.78 7.10 30.05
C LEU A 166 -6.29 5.98 29.15
N TYR A 167 -6.04 4.72 29.51
CA TYR A 167 -6.51 3.56 28.74
C TYR A 167 -8.03 3.48 28.69
N GLU A 168 -8.72 3.75 29.81
CA GLU A 168 -10.19 3.79 29.84
C GLU A 168 -10.76 4.96 29.03
N ASN A 169 -10.10 6.12 29.05
CA ASN A 169 -10.47 7.26 28.20
C ASN A 169 -10.24 6.93 26.72
N PHE A 170 -9.12 6.29 26.39
CA PHE A 170 -8.79 5.91 25.03
C PHE A 170 -9.79 4.91 24.44
N LYS A 171 -10.26 3.94 25.23
CA LYS A 171 -11.32 3.00 24.77
C LYS A 171 -12.56 3.72 24.24
N LYS A 172 -12.92 4.87 24.83
CA LYS A 172 -14.09 5.67 24.46
C LYS A 172 -13.78 6.77 23.45
N SER A 173 -12.50 7.07 23.23
CA SER A 173 -12.06 8.12 22.31
C SER A 173 -12.40 7.76 20.85
N PRO A 174 -12.73 8.73 20.00
CA PRO A 174 -12.82 8.53 18.54
C PRO A 174 -11.47 8.15 17.91
N ASP A 175 -10.35 8.43 18.58
CA ASP A 175 -9.01 8.07 18.10
C ASP A 175 -8.72 6.56 18.17
N ASN A 176 -9.55 5.82 18.91
CA ASN A 176 -9.43 4.37 18.98
C ASN A 176 -9.83 3.75 17.63
N PRO A 177 -8.93 3.03 16.95
CA PRO A 177 -9.23 2.40 15.68
C PRO A 177 -10.46 1.50 15.74
N PHE A 178 -10.78 0.89 16.88
CA PHE A 178 -11.96 0.03 17.05
C PHE A 178 -13.31 0.77 16.96
N ASN A 179 -13.33 2.08 17.23
CA ASN A 179 -14.56 2.88 17.22
C ASN A 179 -14.85 3.49 15.83
N GLN A 180 -13.99 3.22 14.84
CA GLN A 180 -14.13 3.73 13.48
C GLN A 180 -15.17 2.92 12.70
N THR A 181 -15.93 3.59 11.83
CA THR A 181 -16.97 2.98 10.98
C THR A 181 -16.43 1.98 9.97
N ASN A 182 -15.13 2.01 9.69
CA ASN A 182 -14.49 1.25 8.62
C ASN A 182 -13.84 -0.05 9.12
N VAL A 183 -14.17 -0.50 10.33
CA VAL A 183 -13.56 -1.68 10.96
C VAL A 183 -14.41 -2.92 10.72
N LEU A 184 -13.78 -3.97 10.19
CA LEU A 184 -14.41 -5.29 10.14
C LEU A 184 -14.08 -6.11 11.38
N ARG A 185 -15.03 -6.95 11.79
CA ARG A 185 -14.80 -7.97 12.81
C ARG A 185 -13.79 -8.99 12.27
N TYR A 186 -12.96 -9.55 13.16
CA TYR A 186 -11.93 -10.52 12.80
C TYR A 186 -12.47 -11.75 12.02
N ASN A 187 -13.70 -12.17 12.31
CA ASN A 187 -14.37 -13.29 11.64
C ASN A 187 -15.44 -12.84 10.61
N ALA A 188 -15.38 -11.60 10.12
CA ALA A 188 -16.37 -11.10 9.18
C ALA A 188 -16.33 -11.85 7.85
N SER A 189 -17.51 -12.15 7.31
CA SER A 189 -17.62 -12.79 5.99
C SER A 189 -17.35 -11.80 4.85
N LYS A 190 -17.03 -12.32 3.66
CA LYS A 190 -16.86 -11.49 2.44
C LYS A 190 -18.14 -10.75 2.04
N ASN A 191 -19.30 -11.18 2.53
CA ASN A 191 -20.57 -10.49 2.30
C ASN A 191 -20.68 -9.28 3.22
N GLU A 192 -20.36 -9.43 4.52
CA GLU A 192 -20.31 -8.30 5.46
C GLU A 192 -19.33 -7.21 5.03
N GLU A 193 -18.20 -7.59 4.42
CA GLU A 193 -17.26 -6.62 3.83
C GLU A 193 -17.91 -5.80 2.71
N ARG A 194 -18.69 -6.44 1.83
CA ARG A 194 -19.40 -5.73 0.77
C ARG A 194 -20.53 -4.88 1.32
N ASP A 195 -21.29 -5.41 2.27
CA ASP A 195 -22.37 -4.66 2.91
C ASP A 195 -21.82 -3.41 3.62
N LEU A 196 -20.65 -3.49 4.24
CA LEU A 196 -19.98 -2.33 4.83
C LEU A 196 -19.57 -1.29 3.77
N ILE A 197 -19.01 -1.73 2.65
CA ILE A 197 -18.68 -0.84 1.52
C ILE A 197 -19.94 -0.17 0.97
N GLU A 198 -21.01 -0.94 0.77
CA GLU A 198 -22.25 -0.43 0.22
C GLU A 198 -22.95 0.54 1.18
N THR A 199 -22.96 0.24 2.49
CA THR A 199 -23.55 1.13 3.50
C THR A 199 -22.76 2.42 3.64
N THR A 200 -21.42 2.36 3.69
CA THR A 200 -20.57 3.56 3.72
C THR A 200 -20.74 4.41 2.46
N ARG A 201 -20.77 3.77 1.28
CA ARG A 201 -21.08 4.43 0.01
C ARG A 201 -22.44 5.10 0.01
N LYS A 202 -23.50 4.40 0.43
CA LYS A 202 -24.85 4.95 0.53
C LYS A 202 -24.92 6.14 1.49
N ASN A 203 -24.26 6.06 2.64
CA ASN A 203 -24.20 7.17 3.59
C ASN A 203 -23.55 8.43 2.98
N ILE A 204 -22.48 8.25 2.19
CA ILE A 204 -21.83 9.36 1.47
C ILE A 204 -22.76 9.91 0.38
N GLU A 205 -23.38 9.04 -0.41
CA GLU A 205 -24.33 9.44 -1.46
C GLU A 205 -25.53 10.21 -0.89
N GLU A 206 -26.11 9.73 0.21
CA GLU A 206 -27.22 10.41 0.91
C GLU A 206 -26.80 11.77 1.46
N ARG A 207 -25.58 11.90 2.00
CA ARG A 207 -25.06 13.17 2.52
C ARG A 207 -24.86 14.21 1.42
N LEU A 208 -24.50 13.79 0.21
CA LEU A 208 -24.12 14.66 -0.90
C LEU A 208 -25.21 14.85 -1.96
N ARG A 209 -26.34 14.15 -1.81
CA ARG A 209 -27.49 14.24 -2.73
C ARG A 209 -28.19 15.59 -2.62
N VAL A 210 -28.57 16.14 -3.77
CA VAL A 210 -29.36 17.38 -3.91
C VAL A 210 -30.74 17.08 -4.46
#